data_AF-A0A919DM11-F1
#
_entry.id   AF-A0A919DM11-F1
#
_cell.length_a   1.000
_cell.length_b   1.000
_cell.length_c   1.000
_cell.angle_alpha   90.00
_cell.angle_beta   90.00
_cell.angle_gamma   90.00
#
_symmetry.space_group_name_H-M   'P 1'
#
loop_
_entity.id
_entity.type
_entity.pdbx_description
1 polymer ?
#
loop_
_entity_poly.entity_id
_entity_poly.type
_entity_poly.pdbx_seq_one_letter_code
_entity_poly.pdbx_strand_id
1 'polypeptide(L)'
;MNQQWRRNIKKAAKEGVEVTVGAVTSGGEDLKAFHDLYVHTAERDRFTPRPLRYFETMFAALSAEDPERIRLYLACHQGDLVAATVLVRVGAHAWYSYGASSTDKREVRGSNACCDQLRKQSTARCGR
;
A
#
# COMPACT_ATOMS: atom_id res chain seq x y z
N MET A 1 -1.33 -8.72 17.81
CA MET A 1 -0.49 -9.19 16.68
C MET A 1 0.13 -10.54 17.05
N ASN A 2 -0.04 -11.57 16.23
CA ASN A 2 0.48 -12.91 16.53
C ASN A 2 2.00 -13.04 16.22
N GLN A 3 2.63 -14.14 16.65
CA GLN A 3 4.07 -14.33 16.47
C GLN A 3 4.49 -14.50 15.01
N GLN A 4 3.70 -15.20 14.20
CA GLN A 4 3.98 -15.38 12.77
C GLN A 4 4.10 -14.03 12.06
N TRP A 5 3.18 -13.10 12.37
CA TRP A 5 3.17 -11.79 11.77
C TRP A 5 4.41 -10.97 12.10
N ARG A 6 4.83 -10.97 13.38
CA ARG A 6 6.08 -10.29 13.81
C ARG A 6 7.30 -10.85 13.09
N ARG A 7 7.36 -12.17 12.89
CA ARG A 7 8.45 -12.83 12.14
C ARG A 7 8.46 -12.40 10.67
N ASN A 8 7.30 -12.32 10.02
CA ASN A 8 7.20 -11.90 8.62
C ASN A 8 7.63 -10.45 8.41
N ILE A 9 7.31 -9.54 9.33
CA ILE A 9 7.79 -8.14 9.27
C ILE A 9 9.31 -8.10 9.36
N LYS A 10 9.89 -8.81 10.34
CA LYS A 10 11.36 -8.90 10.49
C LYS A 10 12.01 -9.53 9.26
N LYS A 11 11.38 -10.55 8.67
CA LYS A 11 11.84 -11.17 7.43
C LYS A 11 11.85 -10.15 6.30
N ALA A 12 10.75 -9.43 6.05
CA ALA A 12 10.69 -8.44 4.98
C ALA A 12 11.81 -7.39 5.08
N ALA A 13 12.04 -6.86 6.28
CA ALA A 13 13.15 -5.94 6.51
C ALA A 13 14.53 -6.60 6.27
N LYS A 14 14.72 -7.86 6.69
CA LYS A 14 15.96 -8.61 6.49
C LYS A 14 16.25 -8.91 5.01
N GLU A 15 15.22 -9.20 4.23
CA GLU A 15 15.35 -9.44 2.79
C GLU A 15 15.59 -8.12 2.02
N GLY A 16 15.53 -6.95 2.67
CA GLY A 16 15.76 -5.65 2.03
C GLY A 16 14.53 -5.07 1.35
N VAL A 17 13.33 -5.38 1.84
CA VAL A 17 12.11 -4.70 1.41
C VAL A 17 12.09 -3.29 1.99
N GLU A 18 11.98 -2.29 1.13
CA GLU A 18 11.85 -0.89 1.48
C GLU A 18 10.41 -0.42 1.22
N VAL A 19 9.83 0.33 2.17
CA VAL A 19 8.48 0.88 2.03
C VAL A 19 8.55 2.40 1.96
N THR A 20 8.11 2.95 0.83
CA THR A 20 8.05 4.40 0.59
C THR A 20 6.59 4.87 0.51
N VAL A 21 6.38 6.18 0.67
CA VAL A 21 5.10 6.82 0.36
C VAL A 21 5.17 7.27 -1.09
N GLY A 22 4.27 6.74 -1.92
CA GLY A 22 4.21 7.08 -3.34
C GLY A 22 3.68 8.51 -3.57
N ALA A 23 4.24 9.18 -4.57
CA ALA A 23 3.76 10.47 -5.04
C ALA A 23 2.53 10.26 -5.92
N VAL A 24 1.36 10.71 -5.45
CA VAL A 24 0.12 10.54 -6.19
C VAL A 24 -0.32 11.86 -6.82
N THR A 25 -0.06 11.96 -8.12
CA THR A 25 -0.59 13.00 -9.01
C THR A 25 -1.44 12.34 -10.10
N SER A 26 -2.34 13.09 -10.73
CA SER A 26 -3.04 12.61 -11.92
C SER A 26 -2.02 12.27 -13.02
N GLY A 27 -2.07 11.04 -13.55
CA GLY A 27 -1.05 10.54 -14.48
C GLY A 27 0.33 10.24 -13.86
N GLY A 28 0.46 10.24 -12.53
CA GLY A 28 1.72 9.94 -11.84
C GLY A 28 2.14 8.47 -11.96
N GLU A 29 3.45 8.24 -12.04
CA GLU A 29 4.04 6.91 -12.27
C GLU A 29 3.74 5.93 -11.13
N ASP A 30 3.80 6.39 -9.87
CA ASP A 30 3.54 5.56 -8.69
C ASP A 30 2.10 5.03 -8.63
N LEU A 31 1.13 5.86 -9.00
CA LEU A 31 -0.28 5.45 -9.02
C LEU A 31 -0.53 4.44 -10.14
N LYS A 32 0.10 4.64 -11.30
CA LYS A 32 0.06 3.69 -12.41
C LYS A 32 0.72 2.37 -12.02
N ALA A 33 1.89 2.39 -11.41
CA ALA A 33 2.59 1.19 -10.96
C ALA A 33 1.77 0.39 -9.93
N PHE A 34 1.12 1.08 -8.99
CA PHE A 34 0.14 0.46 -8.10
C PHE A 34 -1.02 -0.17 -8.88
N HIS A 35 -1.58 0.53 -9.86
CA HIS A 35 -2.73 0.04 -10.63
C HIS A 35 -2.38 -1.19 -11.47
N ASP A 36 -1.23 -1.19 -12.14
CA ASP A 36 -0.73 -2.33 -12.91
C ASP A 36 -0.57 -3.56 -11.99
N LEU A 37 0.01 -3.37 -10.80
CA LEU A 37 0.12 -4.44 -9.80
C LEU A 37 -1.25 -4.89 -9.26
N TYR A 38 -2.20 -3.97 -9.13
CA TYR A 38 -3.56 -4.25 -8.67
C TYR A 38 -4.34 -5.04 -9.71
N VAL A 39 -4.17 -4.74 -11.00
CA VAL A 39 -4.73 -5.53 -12.12
C VAL A 39 -4.15 -6.94 -12.12
N HIS A 40 -2.82 -7.08 -12.01
CA HIS A 40 -2.16 -8.39 -11.86
C HIS A 40 -2.71 -9.19 -10.66
N THR A 41 -2.92 -8.51 -9.54
CA THR A 41 -3.55 -9.11 -8.34
C THR A 41 -4.97 -9.57 -8.64
N ALA A 42 -5.75 -8.76 -9.37
CA ALA A 42 -7.13 -9.05 -9.73
C ALA A 42 -7.27 -10.23 -10.68
N GLU A 43 -6.39 -10.33 -11.68
CA GLU A 43 -6.33 -11.47 -12.60
C GLU A 43 -6.03 -12.77 -11.85
N ARG A 44 -5.03 -12.73 -10.96
CA ARG A 44 -4.63 -13.88 -10.14
C ARG A 44 -5.75 -14.32 -9.19
N ASP A 45 -6.36 -13.38 -8.48
CA ASP A 45 -7.37 -13.65 -7.45
C ASP A 45 -8.80 -13.71 -8.02
N ARG A 46 -8.95 -13.55 -9.34
CA ARG A 46 -10.20 -13.66 -10.10
C ARG A 46 -11.31 -12.71 -9.66
N PHE A 47 -10.97 -11.42 -9.51
CA PHE A 47 -11.97 -10.37 -9.30
C PHE A 47 -11.87 -9.28 -10.38
N THR A 48 -12.93 -8.48 -10.54
CA THR A 48 -12.94 -7.37 -11.50
C THR A 48 -12.24 -6.14 -10.91
N PRO A 49 -11.10 -5.68 -11.48
CA PRO A 49 -10.40 -4.51 -10.96
C PRO A 49 -11.17 -3.21 -11.25
N ARG A 50 -11.05 -2.24 -10.35
CA ARG A 50 -11.43 -0.84 -10.62
C ARG A 50 -10.47 -0.23 -11.67
N PRO A 51 -10.97 0.64 -12.57
CA PRO A 51 -10.10 1.31 -13.55
C PRO A 51 -9.20 2.35 -12.87
N LEU A 52 -8.05 2.68 -13.48
CA LEU A 52 -7.10 3.67 -12.96
C LEU A 52 -7.77 5.00 -12.57
N ARG A 53 -8.67 5.50 -13.44
CA ARG A 53 -9.44 6.75 -13.21
C ARG A 53 -10.20 6.80 -11.88
N TYR A 54 -10.60 5.64 -11.35
CA TYR A 54 -11.26 5.55 -10.05
C TYR A 54 -10.30 5.99 -8.94
N PHE A 55 -9.08 5.49 -8.98
CA PHE A 55 -8.05 5.84 -8.00
C PHE A 55 -7.58 7.28 -8.18
N GLU A 56 -7.42 7.76 -9.40
CA GLU A 56 -7.10 9.18 -9.67
C GLU A 56 -8.15 10.11 -9.05
N THR A 57 -9.43 9.82 -9.27
CA THR A 57 -10.55 10.59 -8.70
C THR A 57 -10.55 10.50 -7.17
N MET A 58 -10.33 9.31 -6.62
CA MET A 58 -10.31 9.06 -5.18
C MET A 58 -9.18 9.83 -4.48
N PHE A 59 -7.97 9.81 -5.05
CA PHE A 59 -6.84 10.57 -4.52
C PHE A 59 -7.04 12.08 -4.66
N ALA A 60 -7.57 12.56 -5.79
CA ALA A 60 -7.85 13.97 -5.97
C ALA A 60 -8.87 14.49 -4.95
N ALA A 61 -9.98 13.76 -4.75
CA ALA A 61 -11.02 14.16 -3.82
C ALA A 61 -10.55 14.14 -2.36
N LEU A 62 -9.92 13.05 -1.93
CA LEU A 62 -9.55 12.87 -0.52
C LEU A 62 -8.34 13.73 -0.12
N SER A 63 -7.33 13.89 -0.98
CA SER A 63 -6.19 14.75 -0.69
C SER A 63 -6.56 16.24 -0.64
N ALA A 64 -7.65 16.65 -1.31
CA ALA A 64 -8.18 18.01 -1.22
C ALA A 64 -8.86 18.32 0.12
N GLU A 65 -9.41 17.29 0.80
CA GLU A 65 -9.94 17.45 2.17
C GLU A 65 -8.80 17.62 3.20
N ASP A 66 -7.80 16.74 3.14
CA ASP A 66 -6.60 16.75 3.98
C ASP A 66 -5.49 15.96 3.25
N PRO A 67 -4.27 16.50 3.09
CA PRO A 67 -3.16 15.76 2.47
C PRO A 67 -2.81 14.42 3.15
N GLU A 68 -3.20 14.22 4.41
CA GLU A 68 -3.02 12.96 5.15
C GLU A 68 -4.23 12.01 5.06
N ARG A 69 -5.32 12.43 4.40
CA ARG A 69 -6.58 11.68 4.27
C ARG A 69 -6.41 10.37 3.51
N ILE A 70 -5.48 10.33 2.57
CA ILE A 70 -5.18 9.17 1.74
C ILE A 70 -3.66 9.07 1.50
N ARG A 71 -3.11 7.85 1.52
CA ARG A 71 -1.70 7.60 1.22
C ARG A 71 -1.53 6.33 0.41
N LEU A 72 -0.61 6.36 -0.54
CA LEU A 72 -0.12 5.18 -1.25
C LEU A 72 1.20 4.74 -0.62
N TYR A 73 1.28 3.48 -0.19
CA TYR A 73 2.53 2.86 0.22
C TYR A 73 2.99 1.89 -0.86
N LEU A 74 4.27 1.98 -1.22
CA LEU A 74 4.93 1.11 -2.18
C LEU A 74 6.01 0.31 -1.45
N ALA A 75 5.97 -1.01 -1.53
CA ALA A 75 7.01 -1.90 -1.03
C ALA A 75 7.84 -2.40 -2.20
N CYS A 76 9.09 -1.97 -2.25
CA CYS A 76 10.04 -2.34 -3.29
C CYS A 76 11.11 -3.27 -2.73
N HIS A 77 11.56 -4.23 -3.53
CA HIS A 77 12.67 -5.11 -3.21
C HIS A 77 13.61 -5.20 -4.42
N GLN A 78 14.82 -4.69 -4.27
CA GLN A 78 15.83 -4.63 -5.34
C GLN A 78 15.32 -3.94 -6.61
N GLY A 79 14.58 -2.84 -6.45
CA GLY A 79 13.97 -2.09 -7.55
C GLY A 79 12.60 -2.59 -8.01
N ASP A 80 12.20 -3.81 -7.64
CA ASP A 80 10.91 -4.37 -8.05
C ASP A 80 9.80 -4.03 -7.06
N LEU A 81 8.66 -3.53 -7.56
CA LEU A 81 7.47 -3.31 -6.75
C LEU A 81 6.80 -4.64 -6.40
N VAL A 82 6.94 -5.09 -5.15
CA VAL A 82 6.46 -6.40 -4.69
C VAL A 82 5.11 -6.32 -3.99
N ALA A 83 4.77 -5.18 -3.39
CA ALA A 83 3.46 -4.92 -2.83
C ALA A 83 3.15 -3.42 -2.79
N ALA A 84 1.86 -3.08 -2.78
CA ALA A 84 1.41 -1.72 -2.63
C ALA A 84 0.09 -1.67 -1.86
N THR A 85 -0.20 -0.54 -1.21
CA THR A 85 -1.40 -0.37 -0.40
C THR A 85 -1.89 1.08 -0.40
N VAL A 86 -3.19 1.26 -0.57
CA VAL A 86 -3.89 2.53 -0.34
C VAL A 86 -4.46 2.53 1.07
N LEU A 87 -4.00 3.47 1.88
CA LEU A 87 -4.55 3.77 3.20
C LEU A 87 -5.48 4.97 3.10
N VAL A 88 -6.66 4.86 3.71
CA VAL A 88 -7.61 5.97 3.86
C VAL A 88 -7.85 6.24 5.34
N ARG A 89 -7.79 7.50 5.76
CA ARG A 89 -8.00 7.92 7.14
C ARG A 89 -9.35 8.61 7.32
N VAL A 90 -10.16 8.22 8.31
CA VAL A 90 -11.42 8.89 8.66
C VAL A 90 -11.41 9.16 10.16
N GLY A 91 -11.30 10.43 10.55
CA GLY A 91 -11.09 10.83 11.95
C GLY A 91 -9.83 10.16 12.53
N ALA A 92 -9.98 9.50 13.68
CA ALA A 92 -8.90 8.76 14.33
C ALA A 92 -8.59 7.39 13.70
N HIS A 93 -9.41 6.93 12.75
CA HIS A 93 -9.29 5.59 12.16
C HIS A 93 -8.53 5.62 10.84
N ALA A 94 -7.77 4.56 10.58
CA ALA A 94 -7.12 4.32 9.29
C ALA A 94 -7.48 2.94 8.77
N TRP A 95 -7.81 2.90 7.48
CA TRP A 95 -8.31 1.73 6.78
C TRP A 95 -7.31 1.31 5.71
N TYR A 96 -6.98 0.03 5.68
CA TYR A 96 -6.36 -0.62 4.51
C TYR A 96 -7.47 -0.77 3.46
N SER A 97 -7.57 0.18 2.52
CA SER A 97 -8.69 0.23 1.57
C SER A 97 -8.45 -0.62 0.33
N TYR A 98 -7.23 -0.56 -0.22
CA TYR A 98 -6.85 -1.35 -1.39
C TYR A 98 -5.44 -1.88 -1.23
N GLY A 99 -5.22 -3.09 -1.76
CA GLY A 99 -3.95 -3.79 -1.69
C GLY A 99 -3.62 -4.47 -3.00
N ALA A 100 -2.34 -4.45 -3.35
CA ALA A 100 -1.80 -5.12 -4.51
C ALA A 100 -0.50 -5.84 -4.12
N SER A 101 -0.24 -7.00 -4.73
CA SER A 101 0.96 -7.79 -4.44
C SER A 101 1.36 -8.63 -5.64
N SER A 102 2.67 -8.66 -5.90
CA SER A 102 3.21 -9.45 -6.99
C SER A 102 3.07 -10.94 -6.70
N THR A 103 3.02 -11.74 -7.76
CA THR A 103 3.21 -13.19 -7.64
C THR A 103 4.69 -13.52 -7.51
N ASP A 104 5.54 -12.66 -8.06
CA ASP A 104 6.99 -12.74 -7.94
C ASP A 104 7.45 -12.31 -6.55
N LYS A 105 8.56 -12.90 -6.10
CA LYS A 105 9.23 -12.57 -4.84
C LYS A 105 8.32 -12.62 -3.59
N ARG A 106 7.24 -13.42 -3.60
CA ARG A 106 6.28 -13.52 -2.48
C ARG A 106 6.94 -13.90 -1.15
N GLU A 107 8.04 -14.61 -1.20
CA GLU A 107 8.84 -15.03 -0.05
C GLU A 107 9.43 -13.86 0.74
N VAL A 108 9.59 -12.67 0.13
CA VAL A 108 10.12 -11.46 0.78
C VAL A 108 9.08 -10.76 1.65
N ARG A 109 7.81 -11.19 1.62
CA ARG A 109 6.74 -10.69 2.50
C ARG A 109 6.46 -9.18 2.37
N GLY A 110 6.51 -8.64 1.15
CA GLY A 110 6.24 -7.22 0.86
C GLY A 110 4.94 -6.68 1.49
N SER A 111 3.83 -7.41 1.39
CA SER A 111 2.55 -6.99 1.99
C SER A 111 2.61 -6.86 3.51
N ASN A 112 3.41 -7.68 4.20
CA ASN A 112 3.60 -7.56 5.65
C ASN A 112 4.34 -6.27 6.01
N ALA A 113 5.27 -5.81 5.17
CA ALA A 113 5.97 -4.54 5.34
C ALA A 113 5.01 -3.35 5.18
N CYS A 114 4.16 -3.35 4.13
CA CYS A 114 3.11 -2.34 3.96
C CYS A 114 2.20 -2.26 5.20
N CYS A 115 1.66 -3.40 5.65
CA CYS A 115 0.77 -3.42 6.80
C CYS A 115 1.45 -2.97 8.11
N ASP A 116 2.75 -3.22 8.31
CA ASP A 116 3.49 -2.67 9.45
C ASP A 116 3.59 -1.13 9.38
N GLN A 117 3.77 -0.59 8.18
CA GLN A 117 3.80 0.86 7.97
C GLN A 117 2.44 1.51 8.27
N LEU A 118 1.34 0.89 7.81
CA LEU A 118 -0.01 1.34 8.15
C LEU A 118 -0.22 1.36 9.67
N ARG A 119 0.18 0.29 10.38
CA ARG A 119 0.07 0.20 11.84
C ARG A 119 0.80 1.36 12.53
N LYS A 120 2.04 1.66 12.13
CA LYS A 120 2.83 2.78 12.70
C LYS A 120 2.12 4.13 12.50
N GLN A 121 1.51 4.31 11.34
CA GLN A 121 0.81 5.54 10.94
C GLN A 121 -0.54 5.73 11.63
N SER A 122 -1.22 4.65 12.01
CA SER A 122 -2.40 4.71 12.87
C SER A 122 -2.05 5.10 14.30
N THR A 123 -0.96 4.57 14.85
CA THR A 123 -0.55 4.85 16.24
C THR A 123 0.01 6.26 16.47
N ALA A 124 0.61 6.88 15.45
CA ALA A 124 1.34 8.15 15.59
C ALA A 124 0.45 9.38 15.91
N ARG A 125 -0.88 9.30 15.73
CA ARG A 125 -1.82 10.40 16.04
C ARG A 125 -2.82 10.08 17.15
N CYS A 126 -2.89 8.85 17.65
CA CYS A 126 -3.86 8.47 18.69
C CYS A 126 -3.51 9.02 20.08
N GLY A 127 -2.38 9.73 20.22
CA GLY A 127 -1.94 10.40 21.45
C GLY A 127 -2.01 11.93 21.39
N ARG A 128 -2.82 12.50 20.48
CA ARG A 128 -3.11 13.93 20.41
C ARG A 128 -4.60 14.18 20.54
#